data_AF-A0A1H4CI11-F1
#
_entry.id   AF-A0A1H4CI11-F1
#
_cell.length_a   1.000
_cell.length_b   1.000
_cell.length_c   1.000
_cell.angle_alpha   90.00
_cell.angle_beta   90.00
_cell.angle_gamma   90.00
#
_symmetry.space_group_name_H-M   'P 1'
#
loop_
_entity.id
_entity.type
_entity.pdbx_description
1 polymer ?
#
loop_
_entity_poly.entity_id
_entity_poly.type
_entity_poly.pdbx_seq_one_letter_code
_entity_poly.pdbx_strand_id
1 'polypeptide(L)'
;MDTKEKIVETADRLVRARGYNAFSYKDISAPLSIKNAAVHYHFPAKADLGIAVVEREISGFIVKTAEWAALPEDEQIMKLFEVFERYSRDENICLVASLASDFKTLEPAMQAKVREMSDNILSWLTACLEAGRNKGLLKFTGPAATRALLIITNLQSSLLMSRIKGQVIFRQITGQLLEDLRS
;
A
#
# COMPACT_ATOMS: atom_id res chain seq x y z
N MET A 1 -0.26 23.33 0.99
CA MET A 1 -0.62 22.15 1.80
C MET A 1 -1.24 22.62 3.10
N ASP A 2 -2.51 22.28 3.32
CA ASP A 2 -3.25 22.63 4.53
C ASP A 2 -2.82 21.77 5.74
N THR A 3 -3.08 22.25 6.96
CA THR A 3 -2.79 21.57 8.23
C THR A 3 -3.42 20.18 8.29
N LYS A 4 -4.65 20.03 7.79
CA LYS A 4 -5.33 18.72 7.73
C LYS A 4 -4.52 17.71 6.91
N GLU A 5 -4.00 18.13 5.75
CA GLU A 5 -3.22 17.24 4.88
C GLU A 5 -1.90 16.85 5.53
N LYS A 6 -1.20 17.79 6.17
CA LYS A 6 0.04 17.52 6.92
C LYS A 6 -0.17 16.52 8.06
N ILE A 7 -1.32 16.59 8.74
CA ILE A 7 -1.72 15.63 9.79
C ILE A 7 -1.88 14.23 9.18
N VAL A 8 -2.59 14.10 8.06
CA VAL A 8 -2.79 12.81 7.37
C VAL A 8 -1.47 12.21 6.91
N GLU A 9 -0.58 13.00 6.30
CA GLU A 9 0.73 12.50 5.86
C GLU A 9 1.63 12.07 7.02
N THR A 10 1.60 12.83 8.12
CA THR A 10 2.36 12.47 9.32
C THR A 10 1.82 11.16 9.91
N ALA A 11 0.50 10.99 9.93
CA ALA A 11 -0.15 9.77 10.40
C ALA A 11 0.19 8.56 9.51
N ASP A 12 0.13 8.69 8.17
CA ASP A 12 0.53 7.63 7.23
C ASP A 12 1.96 7.15 7.50
N ARG A 13 2.90 8.11 7.62
CA ARG A 13 4.30 7.80 7.93
C ARG A 13 4.45 7.06 9.27
N LEU A 14 3.72 7.49 10.30
CA LEU A 14 3.75 6.85 11.62
C LEU A 14 3.17 5.43 11.58
N VAL A 15 2.06 5.23 10.86
CA VAL A 15 1.44 3.92 10.66
C VAL A 15 2.45 2.98 10.02
N ARG A 16 3.06 3.34 8.89
CA ARG A 16 4.04 2.47 8.21
C ARG A 16 5.30 2.22 9.02
N ALA A 17 5.77 3.21 9.78
CA ALA A 17 6.98 3.06 10.58
C ALA A 17 6.77 2.16 11.81
N ARG A 18 5.64 2.34 12.52
CA ARG A 18 5.44 1.80 13.89
C ARG A 18 4.20 0.91 14.06
N GLY A 19 3.22 1.01 13.17
CA GLY A 19 1.89 0.43 13.32
C GLY A 19 0.84 1.47 13.76
N TYR A 20 -0.42 1.20 13.42
CA TYR A 20 -1.55 2.07 13.76
C TYR A 20 -1.75 2.18 15.27
N ASN A 21 -1.65 1.08 16.00
CA ASN A 21 -1.82 1.09 17.45
C ASN A 21 -0.71 1.84 18.20
N ALA A 22 0.46 1.99 17.58
CA ALA A 22 1.68 2.48 18.21
C ALA A 22 1.89 4.01 18.17
N PHE A 23 0.99 4.78 17.55
CA PHE A 23 1.08 6.25 17.50
C PHE A 23 -0.05 6.94 18.28
N SER A 24 0.23 8.16 18.74
CA SER A 24 -0.72 9.06 19.41
C SER A 24 -0.83 10.39 18.68
N TYR A 25 -1.81 11.22 19.03
CA TYR A 25 -1.90 12.59 18.48
C TYR A 25 -0.72 13.47 18.88
N LYS A 26 -0.04 13.14 19.99
CA LYS A 26 1.22 13.80 20.38
C LYS A 26 2.34 13.50 19.39
N ASP A 27 2.41 12.29 18.86
CA ASP A 27 3.40 11.91 17.83
C ASP A 27 3.18 12.66 16.51
N ILE A 28 1.96 13.16 16.26
CA ILE A 28 1.62 13.96 15.09
C ILE A 28 1.85 15.46 15.35
N SER A 29 1.37 15.96 16.48
CA SER A 29 1.37 17.39 16.76
C SER A 29 2.76 17.95 17.02
N ALA A 30 3.63 17.18 17.68
CA ALA A 30 5.00 17.56 18.01
C ALA A 30 5.85 17.90 16.78
N PRO A 31 6.01 17.02 15.76
CA PRO A 31 6.79 17.36 14.57
C PRO A 31 6.17 18.47 13.72
N LEU A 32 4.85 18.67 13.79
CA LEU A 32 4.15 19.74 13.08
C LEU A 32 4.16 21.08 13.83
N SER A 33 4.68 21.13 15.06
CA SER A 33 4.65 22.31 15.95
C SER A 33 3.24 22.87 16.16
N ILE A 34 2.23 21.99 16.21
CA ILE A 34 0.83 22.35 16.49
C ILE A 34 0.38 21.80 17.84
N LYS A 35 -0.75 22.27 18.36
CA LYS A 35 -1.36 21.74 19.58
C LYS A 35 -2.09 20.43 19.29
N ASN A 36 -2.14 19.49 20.24
CA ASN A 36 -2.99 18.28 20.15
C ASN A 36 -4.45 18.62 19.85
N ALA A 37 -4.96 19.73 20.41
CA ALA A 37 -6.32 20.20 20.14
C ALA A 37 -6.58 20.51 18.65
N ALA A 38 -5.56 20.94 17.90
CA ALA A 38 -5.70 21.15 16.45
C ALA A 38 -5.85 19.83 15.69
N VAL A 39 -5.17 18.76 16.13
CA VAL A 39 -5.36 17.41 15.56
C VAL A 39 -6.78 16.93 15.84
N HIS A 40 -7.25 17.05 17.09
CA HIS A 40 -8.62 16.70 17.48
C HIS A 40 -9.70 17.50 16.74
N TYR A 41 -9.44 18.77 16.44
CA TYR A 41 -10.35 19.61 15.67
C TYR A 41 -10.59 19.05 14.26
N HIS A 42 -9.53 18.56 13.60
CA HIS A 42 -9.65 17.97 12.27
C HIS A 42 -10.14 16.52 12.29
N PHE A 43 -9.76 15.77 13.32
CA PHE A 43 -10.06 14.35 13.47
C PHE A 43 -10.47 14.09 14.93
N PRO A 44 -11.78 14.07 15.23
CA PRO A 44 -12.28 13.85 16.59
C PRO A 44 -11.87 12.48 17.15
N ALA A 45 -11.92 11.43 16.32
CA ALA A 45 -11.46 10.10 16.65
C ALA A 45 -10.22 9.68 15.85
N LYS A 46 -9.41 8.80 16.43
CA LYS A 46 -8.23 8.21 15.76
C LYS A 46 -8.66 7.38 14.53
N ALA A 47 -9.85 6.78 14.57
CA ALA A 47 -10.42 6.09 13.41
C ALA A 47 -10.69 7.05 12.24
N ASP A 48 -11.19 8.26 12.48
CA ASP A 48 -11.41 9.26 11.42
C ASP A 48 -10.11 9.61 10.70
N LEU A 49 -9.02 9.77 11.46
CA LEU A 49 -7.69 10.01 10.90
C LEU A 49 -7.17 8.80 10.12
N GLY A 50 -7.35 7.58 10.66
CA GLY A 50 -6.98 6.34 9.98
C GLY A 50 -7.71 6.19 8.64
N ILE A 51 -9.02 6.46 8.64
CA ILE A 51 -9.86 6.40 7.45
C ILE A 51 -9.36 7.40 6.41
N ALA A 52 -9.07 8.64 6.80
CA ALA A 52 -8.52 9.65 5.89
C ALA A 52 -7.17 9.26 5.29
N VAL A 53 -6.30 8.57 6.05
CA VAL A 53 -5.04 7.99 5.54
C VAL A 53 -5.32 6.93 4.46
N VAL A 54 -6.23 6.00 4.74
CA VAL A 54 -6.58 4.93 3.80
C VAL A 54 -7.25 5.50 2.54
N GLU A 55 -8.16 6.46 2.68
CA GLU A 55 -8.83 7.12 1.56
C GLU A 55 -7.83 7.85 0.65
N ARG A 56 -6.85 8.56 1.23
CA ARG A 56 -5.78 9.19 0.46
C ARG A 56 -4.98 8.17 -0.34
N GLU A 57 -4.67 7.01 0.24
CA GLU A 57 -3.96 5.93 -0.47
C GLU A 57 -4.81 5.30 -1.58
N ILE A 58 -6.11 5.08 -1.34
CA ILE A 58 -7.05 4.60 -2.37
C ILE A 58 -7.10 5.59 -3.53
N SER A 59 -7.30 6.88 -3.27
CA SER A 59 -7.33 7.92 -4.31
C SER A 59 -6.01 7.98 -5.08
N GLY A 60 -4.88 7.94 -4.37
CA GLY A 60 -3.55 7.93 -5.00
C GLY A 60 -3.32 6.68 -5.87
N PHE A 61 -3.85 5.52 -5.48
CA PHE A 61 -3.79 4.30 -6.28
C PHE A 61 -4.64 4.42 -7.55
N ILE A 62 -5.88 4.93 -7.44
CA ILE A 62 -6.78 5.15 -8.59
C ILE A 62 -6.16 6.09 -9.62
N VAL A 63 -5.56 7.20 -9.15
CA VAL A 63 -4.90 8.17 -10.05
C VAL A 63 -3.75 7.51 -10.80
N LYS A 64 -2.86 6.80 -10.09
CA LYS A 64 -1.72 6.10 -10.70
C LYS A 64 -2.15 5.04 -11.71
N THR A 65 -3.14 4.21 -11.38
CA THR A 65 -3.59 3.16 -12.30
C THR A 65 -4.31 3.73 -13.51
N ALA A 66 -4.99 4.88 -13.38
CA ALA A 66 -5.53 5.62 -14.51
C ALA A 66 -4.42 6.18 -15.43
N GLU A 67 -3.32 6.70 -14.87
CA GLU A 67 -2.16 7.14 -15.64
C GLU A 67 -1.50 6.00 -16.43
N TRP A 68 -1.51 4.78 -15.87
CA TRP A 68 -0.92 3.61 -16.52
C TRP A 68 -1.86 2.91 -17.51
N ALA A 69 -3.15 3.27 -17.55
CA ALA A 69 -4.18 2.53 -18.29
C ALA A 69 -3.93 2.45 -19.81
N ALA A 70 -3.15 3.38 -20.36
CA ALA A 70 -2.78 3.40 -21.78
C ALA A 70 -1.57 2.50 -22.11
N LEU A 71 -0.84 2.02 -21.11
CA LEU A 71 0.32 1.15 -21.28
C LEU A 71 -0.11 -0.31 -21.53
N PRO A 72 0.71 -1.12 -22.22
CA PRO A 72 0.58 -2.58 -22.21
C PRO A 72 0.52 -3.16 -20.78
N GLU A 73 -0.23 -4.25 -20.59
CA GLU A 73 -0.48 -4.80 -19.25
C GLU A 73 0.78 -5.27 -18.51
N ASP A 74 1.78 -5.77 -19.24
CA ASP A 74 3.09 -6.09 -18.68
C ASP A 74 3.81 -4.84 -18.17
N GLU A 75 3.75 -3.72 -18.91
CA GLU A 75 4.27 -2.43 -18.45
C GLU A 75 3.48 -1.87 -17.26
N GLN A 76 2.15 -2.04 -17.22
CA GLN A 76 1.33 -1.64 -16.07
C GLN A 76 1.74 -2.39 -14.80
N ILE A 77 2.00 -3.69 -14.90
CA ILE A 77 2.51 -4.50 -13.78
C ILE A 77 3.91 -4.01 -13.39
N MET A 78 4.78 -3.72 -14.35
CA MET A 78 6.10 -3.14 -14.04
C MET A 78 5.97 -1.82 -13.25
N LYS A 79 4.99 -0.96 -13.57
CA LYS A 79 4.73 0.27 -12.80
C LYS A 79 4.33 0.00 -11.34
N LEU A 80 3.58 -1.08 -11.07
CA LEU A 80 3.32 -1.52 -9.70
C LEU A 80 4.62 -1.91 -9.00
N PHE A 81 5.48 -2.71 -9.64
CA PHE A 81 6.76 -3.12 -9.07
C PHE A 81 7.67 -1.91 -8.78
N GLU A 82 7.73 -0.93 -9.69
CA GLU A 82 8.45 0.33 -9.48
C GLU A 82 7.94 1.12 -8.25
N VAL A 83 6.64 1.08 -7.94
CA VAL A 83 6.10 1.68 -6.70
C VAL A 83 6.69 0.99 -5.47
N PHE A 84 6.71 -0.35 -5.46
CA PHE A 84 7.25 -1.12 -4.35
C PHE A 84 8.77 -1.01 -4.25
N GLU A 85 9.49 -0.87 -5.36
CA GLU A 85 10.92 -0.56 -5.39
C GLU A 85 11.22 0.79 -4.72
N ARG A 86 10.39 1.80 -4.95
CA ARG A 86 10.51 3.08 -4.24
C ARG A 86 10.28 2.91 -2.74
N TYR A 87 9.27 2.13 -2.33
CA TYR A 87 9.09 1.82 -0.91
C TYR A 87 10.32 1.13 -0.31
N SER A 88 10.91 0.16 -1.00
CA SER A 88 12.12 -0.52 -0.54
C SER A 88 13.30 0.46 -0.37
N ARG A 89 13.51 1.34 -1.35
CA ARG A 89 14.59 2.36 -1.34
C ARG A 89 14.44 3.34 -0.18
N ASP A 90 13.22 3.77 0.09
CA ASP A 90 12.90 4.74 1.13
C ASP A 90 12.71 4.09 2.52
N GLU A 91 13.07 2.80 2.66
CA GLU A 91 12.88 1.99 3.88
C GLU A 91 11.43 2.01 4.41
N ASN A 92 10.48 2.11 3.49
CA ASN A 92 9.06 2.21 3.76
C ASN A 92 8.36 0.86 3.47
N ILE A 93 7.15 0.70 3.99
CA ILE A 93 6.32 -0.50 3.78
C ILE A 93 4.97 -0.15 3.18
N CYS A 94 4.30 -1.16 2.63
CA CYS A 94 2.93 -1.03 2.15
C CYS A 94 1.95 -0.75 3.30
N LEU A 95 1.02 0.20 3.13
CA LEU A 95 0.02 0.53 4.15
C LEU A 95 -0.87 -0.67 4.50
N VAL A 96 -1.31 -1.44 3.50
CA VAL A 96 -2.10 -2.67 3.74
C VAL A 96 -1.32 -3.63 4.64
N ALA A 97 -0.03 -3.86 4.34
CA ALA A 97 0.82 -4.74 5.14
C ALA A 97 0.99 -4.22 6.57
N SER A 98 1.13 -2.91 6.74
CA SER A 98 1.24 -2.27 8.05
C SER A 98 -0.04 -2.35 8.88
N LEU A 99 -1.21 -2.20 8.24
CA LEU A 99 -2.50 -2.24 8.92
C LEU A 99 -2.98 -3.67 9.18
N ALA A 100 -2.48 -4.65 8.42
CA ALA A 100 -2.85 -6.05 8.57
C ALA A 100 -2.53 -6.60 9.98
N SER A 101 -1.40 -6.20 10.59
CA SER A 101 -1.04 -6.64 11.94
C SER A 101 -1.98 -6.08 13.02
N ASP A 102 -2.52 -4.89 12.80
CA ASP A 102 -3.44 -4.21 13.72
C ASP A 102 -4.91 -4.48 13.40
N PHE A 103 -5.22 -5.14 12.27
CA PHE A 103 -6.55 -5.19 11.67
C PHE A 103 -7.66 -5.63 12.64
N LYS A 104 -7.38 -6.60 13.50
CA LYS A 104 -8.35 -7.15 14.46
C LYS A 104 -8.67 -6.22 15.63
N THR A 105 -7.86 -5.20 15.88
CA THR A 105 -8.10 -4.18 16.91
C THR A 105 -8.65 -2.87 16.34
N LEU A 106 -8.72 -2.74 15.01
CA LEU A 106 -9.29 -1.56 14.36
C LEU A 106 -10.81 -1.52 14.57
N GLU A 107 -11.34 -0.30 14.67
CA GLU A 107 -12.78 -0.06 14.68
C GLU A 107 -13.45 -0.57 13.37
N PRO A 108 -14.73 -1.00 13.41
CA PRO A 108 -15.39 -1.61 12.25
C PRO A 108 -15.35 -0.76 10.96
N ALA A 109 -15.51 0.56 11.07
CA ALA A 109 -15.44 1.48 9.93
C ALA A 109 -14.05 1.48 9.29
N MET A 110 -13.00 1.47 10.12
CA MET A 110 -11.62 1.39 9.65
C MET A 110 -11.32 0.03 9.01
N GLN A 111 -11.81 -1.08 9.59
CA GLN A 111 -11.68 -2.40 8.97
C GLN A 111 -12.33 -2.45 7.58
N ALA A 112 -13.51 -1.85 7.43
CA ALA A 112 -14.20 -1.77 6.13
C ALA A 112 -13.34 -1.03 5.09
N LYS A 113 -12.72 0.09 5.47
CA LYS A 113 -11.83 0.85 4.59
C LYS A 113 -10.55 0.12 4.21
N VAL A 114 -9.95 -0.63 5.14
CA VAL A 114 -8.78 -1.46 4.83
C VAL A 114 -9.14 -2.60 3.87
N ARG A 115 -10.32 -3.22 4.01
CA ARG A 115 -10.83 -4.20 3.04
C ARG A 115 -11.02 -3.57 1.66
N GLU A 116 -11.69 -2.43 1.58
CA GLU A 116 -11.89 -1.68 0.33
C GLU A 116 -10.55 -1.42 -0.38
N MET A 117 -9.53 -0.92 0.34
CA MET A 117 -8.21 -0.69 -0.23
C MET A 117 -7.56 -1.98 -0.76
N SER A 118 -7.62 -3.06 0.03
CA SER A 118 -7.06 -4.36 -0.37
C SER A 118 -7.78 -4.91 -1.60
N ASP A 119 -9.10 -4.83 -1.64
CA ASP A 119 -9.93 -5.33 -2.73
C ASP A 119 -9.72 -4.53 -4.02
N ASN A 120 -9.54 -3.21 -3.92
CA ASN A 120 -9.23 -2.35 -5.08
C ASN A 120 -7.89 -2.74 -5.72
N ILE A 121 -6.85 -2.94 -4.91
CA ILE A 121 -5.52 -3.35 -5.40
C ILE A 121 -5.59 -4.73 -6.03
N LEU A 122 -6.23 -5.69 -5.35
CA LEU A 122 -6.32 -7.07 -5.83
C LEU A 122 -7.15 -7.17 -7.11
N SER A 123 -8.27 -6.46 -7.19
CA SER A 123 -9.15 -6.44 -8.36
C SER A 123 -8.44 -5.85 -9.58
N TRP A 124 -7.75 -4.72 -9.41
CA TRP A 124 -6.96 -4.11 -10.49
C TRP A 124 -5.87 -5.05 -10.99
N LEU A 125 -5.07 -5.64 -10.09
CA LEU A 125 -3.98 -6.53 -10.46
C LEU A 125 -4.49 -7.80 -11.15
N THR A 126 -5.61 -8.36 -10.65
CA THR A 126 -6.26 -9.52 -11.27
C THR A 126 -6.71 -9.23 -12.70
N ALA A 127 -7.37 -8.09 -12.91
CA ALA A 127 -7.84 -7.67 -14.23
C ALA A 127 -6.67 -7.42 -15.19
N CYS A 128 -5.62 -6.76 -14.73
CA CYS A 128 -4.41 -6.49 -15.52
C CYS A 128 -3.70 -7.79 -15.95
N LEU A 129 -3.52 -8.74 -15.01
CA LEU A 129 -2.93 -10.06 -15.30
C LEU A 129 -3.74 -10.85 -16.33
N GLU A 130 -5.07 -10.87 -16.19
CA GLU A 130 -5.95 -11.61 -17.10
C GLU A 130 -5.94 -10.97 -18.50
N ALA A 131 -5.99 -9.65 -18.59
CA ALA A 131 -5.92 -8.94 -19.86
C ALA A 131 -4.56 -9.15 -20.56
N GLY A 132 -3.45 -9.06 -19.83
CA GLY A 132 -2.11 -9.28 -20.38
C GLY A 132 -1.89 -10.73 -20.82
N ARG A 133 -2.45 -11.70 -20.09
CA ARG A 133 -2.48 -13.11 -20.53
C ARG A 133 -3.24 -13.27 -21.84
N ASN A 134 -4.43 -12.68 -21.96
CA ASN A 134 -5.26 -12.79 -23.17
C ASN A 134 -4.61 -12.17 -24.41
N LYS A 135 -3.73 -11.18 -24.20
CA LYS A 135 -2.90 -10.58 -25.27
C LYS A 135 -1.57 -11.28 -25.50
N GLY A 136 -1.25 -12.33 -24.74
CA GLY A 136 0.03 -13.05 -24.82
C GLY A 136 1.24 -12.28 -24.29
N LEU A 137 1.03 -11.17 -23.58
CA LEU A 137 2.07 -10.33 -22.97
C LEU A 137 2.61 -10.92 -21.68
N LEU A 138 1.78 -11.69 -20.97
CA LEU A 138 2.08 -12.32 -19.69
C LEU A 138 1.78 -13.80 -19.74
N LYS A 139 2.62 -14.58 -19.05
CA LYS A 139 2.45 -16.03 -18.91
C LYS A 139 2.51 -16.38 -17.44
N PHE A 140 1.56 -17.21 -17.00
CA PHE A 140 1.55 -17.76 -15.66
C PHE A 140 0.52 -18.88 -15.57
N THR A 141 0.74 -19.80 -14.63
CA THR A 141 -0.18 -20.91 -14.34
C THR A 141 -1.24 -20.51 -13.32
N GLY A 142 -2.43 -21.14 -13.43
CA GLY A 142 -3.55 -20.97 -12.49
C GLY A 142 -4.42 -19.72 -12.73
N PRO A 143 -5.40 -19.44 -11.85
CA PRO A 143 -6.27 -18.27 -11.98
C PRO A 143 -5.50 -16.95 -11.78
N ALA A 144 -5.87 -15.90 -12.55
CA ALA A 144 -5.28 -14.56 -12.38
C ALA A 144 -5.46 -14.02 -10.95
N ALA A 145 -6.59 -14.28 -10.30
CA ALA A 145 -6.83 -13.88 -8.91
C ALA A 145 -5.81 -14.48 -7.92
N THR A 146 -5.48 -15.77 -8.08
CA THR A 146 -4.47 -16.44 -7.26
C THR A 146 -3.08 -15.91 -7.56
N ARG A 147 -2.76 -15.64 -8.83
CA ARG A 147 -1.48 -15.03 -9.22
C ARG A 147 -1.34 -13.62 -8.64
N ALA A 148 -2.41 -12.83 -8.67
CA ALA A 148 -2.46 -11.49 -8.09
C ALA A 148 -2.19 -11.54 -6.58
N LEU A 149 -2.81 -12.49 -5.86
CA LEU A 149 -2.53 -12.73 -4.43
C LEU A 149 -1.05 -13.07 -4.19
N LEU A 150 -0.48 -13.98 -4.97
CA LEU A 150 0.95 -14.33 -4.84
C LEU A 150 1.85 -13.11 -5.03
N ILE A 151 1.60 -12.30 -6.06
CA ILE A 151 2.39 -11.10 -6.33
C ILE A 151 2.24 -10.10 -5.18
N ILE A 152 1.02 -9.69 -4.82
CA ILE A 152 0.83 -8.61 -3.84
C ILE A 152 1.31 -9.01 -2.44
N THR A 153 1.10 -10.27 -2.02
CA THR A 153 1.55 -10.75 -0.70
C THR A 153 3.07 -10.87 -0.62
N ASN A 154 3.73 -11.30 -1.70
CA ASN A 154 5.20 -11.34 -1.76
C ASN A 154 5.81 -9.93 -1.85
N LEU A 155 5.22 -9.01 -2.61
CA LEU A 155 5.63 -7.61 -2.65
C LEU A 155 5.54 -6.97 -1.25
N GLN A 156 4.44 -7.21 -0.53
CA GLN A 156 4.26 -6.75 0.85
C GLN A 156 5.26 -7.38 1.83
N SER A 157 5.39 -8.72 1.80
CA SER A 157 6.23 -9.46 2.74
C SER A 157 7.72 -9.21 2.50
N SER A 158 8.13 -9.00 1.26
CA SER A 158 9.52 -8.70 0.92
C SER A 158 9.97 -7.33 1.46
N LEU A 159 9.08 -6.32 1.51
CA LEU A 159 9.34 -5.06 2.21
C LEU A 159 9.48 -5.27 3.73
N LEU A 160 8.60 -6.06 4.35
CA LEU A 160 8.71 -6.40 5.78
C LEU A 160 10.02 -7.13 6.09
N MET A 161 10.38 -8.13 5.29
CA MET A 161 11.62 -8.88 5.45
C MET A 161 12.86 -8.02 5.19
N SER A 162 12.77 -7.02 4.31
CA SER A 162 13.87 -6.08 4.07
C SER A 162 14.23 -5.25 5.30
N ARG A 163 13.27 -4.99 6.20
CA ARG A 163 13.55 -4.35 7.51
C ARG A 163 14.44 -5.20 8.42
N ILE A 164 14.44 -6.53 8.22
CA ILE A 164 15.16 -7.50 9.07
C ILE A 164 16.47 -7.95 8.41
N LYS A 165 16.43 -8.17 7.10
CA LYS A 165 17.48 -8.83 6.32
C LYS A 165 18.15 -7.91 5.29
N GLY A 166 17.71 -6.65 5.20
CA GLY A 166 18.17 -5.67 4.22
C GLY A 166 17.47 -5.79 2.87
N GLN A 167 17.64 -4.76 2.03
CA GLN A 167 16.95 -4.60 0.73
C GLN A 167 17.24 -5.69 -0.31
N VAL A 168 18.25 -6.55 -0.08
CA VAL A 168 18.56 -7.68 -0.97
C VAL A 168 17.40 -8.65 -1.10
N ILE A 169 16.63 -8.86 -0.02
CA ILE A 169 15.48 -9.77 -0.01
C ILE A 169 14.37 -9.26 -0.93
N PHE A 170 14.10 -7.95 -0.92
CA PHE A 170 13.15 -7.34 -1.85
C PHE A 170 13.52 -7.65 -3.30
N ARG A 171 14.77 -7.35 -3.69
CA ARG A 171 15.24 -7.56 -5.08
C ARG A 171 15.17 -9.02 -5.52
N GLN A 172 15.52 -9.97 -4.64
CA GLN A 172 15.47 -11.39 -4.97
C GLN A 172 14.03 -11.86 -5.23
N ILE A 173 13.09 -11.49 -4.35
CA ILE A 173 11.69 -11.89 -4.48
C ILE A 173 11.05 -11.22 -5.69
N THR A 174 11.25 -9.90 -5.89
CA THR A 174 10.66 -9.20 -7.03
C THR A 174 11.23 -9.66 -8.36
N GLY A 175 12.53 -9.96 -8.42
CA GLY A 175 13.17 -10.55 -9.60
C GLY A 175 12.50 -11.86 -10.00
N GLN A 176 12.34 -12.80 -9.07
CA GLN A 176 11.69 -14.08 -9.35
C GLN A 176 10.23 -13.92 -9.79
N LEU A 177 9.46 -13.04 -9.12
CA LEU A 177 8.06 -12.78 -9.51
C LEU A 177 7.94 -12.26 -10.94
N LEU A 178 8.87 -11.43 -11.41
CA LEU A 178 8.87 -10.91 -12.77
C LEU A 178 9.30 -11.96 -13.80
N GLU A 179 10.26 -12.82 -13.46
CA GLU A 179 10.64 -13.95 -14.30
C GLU A 179 9.47 -14.94 -14.50
N ASP A 180 8.76 -15.25 -13.42
CA ASP A 180 7.58 -16.13 -13.42
C ASP A 180 6.42 -15.62 -14.30
N LEU A 181 6.40 -14.32 -14.64
CA LEU A 181 5.41 -13.72 -15.53
C LEU A 181 5.79 -13.76 -17.02
N ARG A 182 7.03 -14.15 -17.33
CA ARG A 182 7.58 -14.22 -18.69
C ARG A 182 7.71 -15.65 -19.22
N SER A 183 7.80 -16.63 -18.30
CA SER A 183 7.89 -18.06 -18.58
C SER A 183 6.52 -18.68 -18.89
#